data_AF-A0A965SMG2-F1
#
_entry.id   AF-A0A965SMG2-F1
#
_cell.length_a   1.000
_cell.length_b   1.000
_cell.length_c   1.000
_cell.angle_alpha   90.00
_cell.angle_beta   90.00
_cell.angle_gamma   90.00
#
_symmetry.space_group_name_H-M   'P 1'
#
loop_
_entity.id
_entity.type
_entity.pdbx_description
1 polymer ?
#
loop_
_entity_poly.entity_id
_entity_poly.type
_entity_poly.pdbx_seq_one_letter_code
_entity_poly.pdbx_strand_id
1 'polypeptide(L)' 'MDKIGFIGLGRMGRPMAINLFSKGFDVMAWDIRPEVTQSLV' A
#
# COMPACT_ATOMS: atom_id res chain seq x y z
N MET A 1 10.40 -9.07 -12.37
CA MET A 1 9.15 -8.35 -12.03
C MET A 1 9.39 -7.78 -10.66
N ASP A 2 9.59 -6.48 -10.57
CA ASP A 2 10.13 -5.85 -9.37
C ASP A 2 8.98 -5.54 -8.40
N LYS A 3 9.16 -5.95 -7.14
CA LYS A 3 8.18 -5.78 -6.08
C LYS A 3 8.39 -4.43 -5.40
N ILE A 4 7.33 -3.67 -5.21
CA ILE A 4 7.38 -2.36 -4.56
C ILE A 4 7.01 -2.51 -3.08
N GLY A 5 7.94 -2.15 -2.20
CA GLY A 5 7.66 -1.97 -0.77
C GLY A 5 7.10 -0.58 -0.49
N PHE A 6 5.98 -0.51 0.23
CA PHE A 6 5.31 0.75 0.59
C PHE A 6 5.13 0.84 2.10
N ILE A 7 5.79 1.80 2.75
CA ILE A 7 5.74 1.99 4.21
C ILE A 7 4.94 3.26 4.54
N GLY A 8 3.88 3.10 5.34
CA GLY A 8 3.03 4.19 5.81
C GLY A 8 1.80 4.39 4.93
N LEU A 9 0.63 4.11 5.48
CA LEU A 9 -0.67 4.11 4.79
C LEU A 9 -1.62 5.17 5.37
N GLY A 10 -1.07 6.30 5.82
CA GLY A 10 -1.84 7.46 6.23
C GLY A 10 -2.63 8.10 5.07
N ARG A 11 -3.14 9.32 5.31
CA ARG A 11 -4.00 10.06 4.35
C ARG A 11 -3.44 10.13 2.92
N MET A 12 -2.12 10.31 2.78
CA MET A 12 -1.47 10.33 1.46
C MET A 12 -1.00 8.95 1.02
N GLY A 13 -0.44 8.14 1.93
CA GLY A 13 0.16 6.84 1.61
C GLY A 13 -0.81 5.84 1.00
N ARG A 14 -2.01 5.75 1.58
CA ARG A 14 -3.07 4.83 1.13
C ARG A 14 -3.43 5.00 -0.35
N PRO A 15 -3.86 6.18 -0.84
CA PRO A 15 -4.21 6.32 -2.25
C PRO A 15 -3.01 6.11 -3.19
N MET A 16 -1.77 6.39 -2.74
CA MET A 16 -0.57 6.11 -3.53
C MET A 16 -0.31 4.61 -3.69
N ALA A 17 -0.37 3.84 -2.60
CA ALA A 17 -0.20 2.39 -2.64
C ALA A 17 -1.28 1.71 -3.50
N ILE A 18 -2.54 2.15 -3.37
CA ILE A 18 -3.65 1.67 -4.19
C ILE A 18 -3.41 1.99 -5.67
N ASN A 19 -3.02 3.21 -6.01
CA ASN A 19 -2.77 3.60 -7.40
C ASN A 19 -1.65 2.79 -8.05
N LEU A 20 -0.60 2.42 -7.32
CA LEU A 20 0.44 1.51 -7.80
C LEU A 20 -0.14 0.11 -8.05
N PHE A 21 -0.87 -0.44 -7.08
CA PHE A 21 -1.51 -1.74 -7.24
C PHE A 21 -2.48 -1.78 -8.44
N SER A 22 -3.35 -0.77 -8.58
CA SER A 22 -4.29 -0.64 -9.68
C SER A 22 -3.64 -0.54 -11.07
N LYS A 23 -2.36 -0.15 -11.13
CA LYS A 23 -1.57 -0.12 -12.38
C LYS A 23 -0.86 -1.45 -12.68
N GLY A 24 -1.08 -2.49 -11.89
CA GLY A 24 -0.53 -3.83 -12.09
C GLY A 24 0.86 -4.03 -11.49
N PHE A 25 1.33 -3.12 -10.63
CA PHE A 25 2.56 -3.35 -9.88
C PHE A 25 2.31 -4.32 -8.72
N ASP A 26 3.29 -5.19 -8.44
CA ASP A 26 3.27 -6.03 -7.23
C ASP A 26 3.68 -5.16 -6.03
N VAL A 27 2.71 -4.79 -5.19
CA VAL A 27 2.90 -3.87 -4.06
C VAL A 27 2.75 -4.63 -2.74
N MET A 28 3.76 -4.55 -1.89
CA MET A 28 3.69 -4.95 -0.49
C MET A 28 3.62 -3.71 0.39
N ALA A 29 2.51 -3.52 1.08
CA ALA A 29 2.31 -2.38 1.97
C ALA A 29 2.41 -2.75 3.45
N TRP A 30 2.98 -1.86 4.26
CA TRP A 30 3.10 -2.00 5.70
C TRP A 30 2.83 -0.68 6.41
N ASP A 31 2.17 -0.73 7.56
CA ASP A 31 2.00 0.39 8.49
C ASP A 31 2.16 -0.16 9.91
N ILE A 32 2.68 0.65 10.83
CA ILE A 32 2.81 0.27 12.25
C ILE A 32 1.44 0.03 12.89
N ARG A 33 0.40 0.67 12.34
CA ARG A 33 -1.00 0.49 12.72
C ARG A 33 -1.64 -0.60 11.86
N PRO A 34 -1.78 -1.84 12.37
CA PRO A 34 -2.29 -2.95 11.57
C PRO A 34 -3.71 -2.72 11.05
N GLU A 35 -4.53 -1.93 11.75
CA GLU A 35 -5.89 -1.56 11.34
C GLU A 35 -5.92 -0.83 9.98
N VAL A 36 -4.85 -0.12 9.62
CA VAL A 36 -4.77 0.60 8.35
C VAL A 36 -4.61 -0.37 7.19
N THR A 37 -3.77 -1.39 7.35
CA THR A 37 -3.56 -2.45 6.34
C THR A 37 -4.77 -3.36 6.18
N GLN A 38 -5.52 -3.65 7.25
CA GLN A 38 -6.73 -4.50 7.19
C GLN A 38 -7.85 -3.90 6.34
N SER A 39 -7.86 -2.57 6.20
CA SER A 39 -8.87 -1.86 5.39
C SER A 39 -8.52 -1.78 3.90
N LEU A 40 -7.39 -2.36 3.48
CA LEU A 40 -7.01 -2.52 2.08
C LEU A 40 -7.60 -3.83 1.58
N VAL A 41 -8.65 -3.73 0.77
CA VAL A 41 -9.35 -4.84 0.11
C VAL A 41 -9.35 -4.59 -1.39
#